data_AF-A0A7Y1TSL6-F1
#
_entry.id   AF-A0A7Y1TSL6-F1
#
_cell.length_a   1.000
_cell.length_b   1.000
_cell.length_c   1.000
_cell.angle_alpha   90.00
_cell.angle_beta   90.00
_cell.angle_gamma   90.00
#
_symmetry.space_group_name_H-M   'P 1'
#
loop_
_entity.id
_entity.type
_entity.pdbx_description
1 polymer ?
#
loop_
_entity_poly.entity_id
_entity_poly.type
_entity_poly.pdbx_seq_one_letter_code
_entity_poly.pdbx_strand_id
1 'polypeptide(L)'
;MTDYEAVIGIETHVELLTASKMFCGCEVSFGDAPNTRVCPVCLGLPGAMPVPNESAIDGIIAIGLALGCDITEHSLFHRKNYFYPDLPKNYQISQYDVPLCVGGYLDVETDAGPHHIGITRVHMEEDTGKSTHVGDGGGRIHDAEHSLVDFNRSGVPLVEIVSEPDIRTADQGRAYGQELQQIIRALGVSDAKLEEGRMRFDVNVSIRPVGQEEFGTRAEVKNVNSLRSLHRSIDFEVARQTELVESGGTVIQETRHWNEQSGKTVSGRSKEEAEDYRYFQEPDLVPLHVDADWRGRISNVQPELPASKRSRFVAAGVDTATALTLST
;
A
#
# COMPACT_ATOMS: atom_id res chain seq x y z
N MET A 1 33.18 -6.72 15.10
CA MET A 1 31.97 -6.00 14.69
C MET A 1 30.85 -7.02 14.74
N THR A 2 29.68 -6.63 15.20
CA THR A 2 28.49 -7.48 15.17
C THR A 2 27.90 -7.35 13.78
N ASP A 3 27.72 -8.45 13.07
CA ASP A 3 27.02 -8.42 11.79
C ASP A 3 25.51 -8.30 12.05
N TYR A 4 24.83 -7.42 11.32
CA TYR A 4 23.38 -7.21 11.40
C TYR A 4 22.70 -7.69 10.12
N GLU A 5 21.48 -8.20 10.27
CA GLU A 5 20.56 -8.45 9.17
C GLU A 5 19.34 -7.52 9.27
N ALA A 6 18.80 -7.13 8.11
CA ALA A 6 17.59 -6.32 8.03
C ALA A 6 16.35 -7.20 8.04
N VAL A 7 15.28 -6.71 8.65
CA VAL A 7 13.94 -7.29 8.63
C VAL A 7 13.00 -6.22 8.13
N ILE A 8 12.43 -6.45 6.95
CA ILE A 8 11.68 -5.44 6.20
C ILE A 8 10.29 -5.98 5.87
N GLY A 9 9.27 -5.17 6.14
CA GLY A 9 7.90 -5.35 5.65
C GLY A 9 7.49 -4.15 4.79
N ILE A 10 6.62 -4.37 3.82
CA ILE A 10 6.14 -3.33 2.91
C ILE A 10 4.61 -3.30 2.91
N GLU A 11 4.07 -2.11 3.19
CA GLU A 11 2.65 -1.80 3.01
C GLU A 11 2.49 -1.12 1.65
N THR A 12 1.75 -1.76 0.75
CA THR A 12 1.54 -1.28 -0.63
C THR A 12 0.10 -0.83 -0.82
N HIS A 13 -0.08 0.44 -1.17
CA HIS A 13 -1.39 1.02 -1.41
C HIS A 13 -1.64 1.13 -2.91
N VAL A 14 -2.72 0.54 -3.41
CA VAL A 14 -3.09 0.47 -4.84
C VAL A 14 -4.45 1.11 -5.06
N GLU A 15 -4.49 2.21 -5.80
CA GLU A 15 -5.73 2.89 -6.22
C GLU A 15 -6.39 2.08 -7.34
N LEU A 16 -7.65 1.66 -7.15
CA LEU A 16 -8.35 0.84 -8.14
C LEU A 16 -8.94 1.69 -9.27
N LEU A 17 -8.92 1.13 -10.48
CA LEU A 17 -9.55 1.69 -11.67
C LEU A 17 -11.04 1.33 -11.71
N THR A 18 -11.85 2.07 -10.95
CA THR A 18 -13.31 1.96 -10.99
C THR A 18 -13.95 3.18 -11.63
N ALA A 19 -15.16 3.02 -12.18
CA ALA A 19 -15.91 4.17 -12.72
C ALA A 19 -16.39 5.13 -11.62
N SER A 20 -16.76 4.59 -10.45
CA SER A 20 -17.23 5.34 -9.30
C SER A 20 -16.37 5.12 -8.06
N LYS A 21 -16.48 6.03 -7.09
CA LYS A 21 -15.83 5.95 -5.78
C LYS A 21 -16.27 4.72 -4.99
N MET A 22 -15.57 4.44 -3.89
CA MET A 22 -15.75 3.24 -3.07
C MET A 22 -17.10 3.19 -2.37
N PHE A 23 -17.56 4.35 -1.88
CA PHE A 23 -18.75 4.45 -1.04
C PHE A 23 -19.83 5.38 -1.61
N CYS A 24 -19.66 5.89 -2.84
CA CYS A 24 -20.63 6.76 -3.49
C CYS A 24 -20.50 6.73 -5.03
N GLY A 25 -21.51 7.25 -5.73
CA GLY A 25 -21.56 7.25 -7.20
C GLY A 25 -20.75 8.34 -7.92
N CYS A 26 -19.90 9.09 -7.21
CA CYS A 26 -19.04 10.08 -7.87
C CYS A 26 -18.01 9.41 -8.78
N GLU A 27 -17.74 10.02 -9.92
CA GLU A 27 -16.72 9.57 -10.87
C GLU A 27 -15.32 9.60 -10.25
N VAL A 28 -14.50 8.58 -10.54
CA VAL A 28 -13.06 8.58 -10.25
C VAL A 28 -12.33 9.12 -11.48
N SER A 29 -11.63 10.24 -11.31
CA SER A 29 -10.87 10.88 -12.37
C SER A 29 -9.63 11.58 -11.80
N PHE A 30 -8.65 11.84 -12.68
CA PHE A 30 -7.39 12.49 -12.32
C PHE A 30 -7.23 13.82 -13.06
N GLY A 31 -6.79 14.86 -12.34
CA GLY A 31 -6.44 16.16 -12.94
C GLY A 31 -7.61 17.10 -13.21
N ASP A 32 -8.82 16.77 -12.76
CA ASP A 32 -9.99 17.65 -12.86
C ASP A 32 -9.86 18.90 -11.97
N ALA A 33 -10.72 19.89 -12.23
CA ALA A 33 -10.78 21.10 -11.41
C ALA A 33 -11.12 20.73 -9.94
N PRO A 34 -10.51 21.40 -8.94
CA PRO A 34 -10.68 21.04 -7.53
C PRO A 34 -12.14 21.01 -7.08
N ASN A 35 -12.49 20.02 -6.26
CA ASN A 35 -13.83 19.85 -5.66
C ASN A 35 -14.99 19.80 -6.67
N THR A 36 -14.78 19.20 -7.84
CA THR A 36 -15.85 18.99 -8.86
C THR A 36 -16.38 17.55 -8.89
N ARG A 37 -15.65 16.59 -8.31
CA ARG A 37 -16.01 15.17 -8.23
C ARG A 37 -16.41 14.78 -6.81
N VAL A 38 -17.34 15.54 -6.26
CA VAL A 38 -17.73 15.45 -4.84
C VAL A 38 -19.24 15.31 -4.69
N CYS A 39 -19.68 14.73 -3.58
CA CYS A 39 -21.07 14.62 -3.17
C CYS A 39 -21.17 14.63 -1.64
N PRO A 40 -22.37 14.67 -1.06
CA PRO A 40 -22.55 14.65 0.39
C PRO A 40 -21.82 13.51 1.12
N VAL A 41 -21.75 12.32 0.52
CA VAL A 41 -21.10 11.14 1.12
C VAL A 41 -19.59 11.33 1.23
N CYS A 42 -18.90 11.60 0.12
CA CYS A 42 -17.45 11.75 0.15
C CYS A 42 -16.99 13.09 0.75
N LEU A 43 -17.89 14.04 0.98
CA LEU A 43 -17.65 15.25 1.77
C LEU A 43 -17.99 15.09 3.26
N GLY A 44 -18.47 13.91 3.69
CA GLY A 44 -18.84 13.68 5.09
C GLY A 44 -19.95 14.59 5.61
N LEU A 45 -20.88 15.00 4.75
CA LEU A 45 -21.98 15.89 5.16
C LEU A 45 -22.97 15.16 6.09
N PRO A 46 -23.61 15.87 7.03
CA PRO A 46 -24.58 15.27 7.94
C PRO A 46 -25.71 14.52 7.21
N GLY A 47 -25.96 13.28 7.64
CA GLY A 47 -27.01 12.42 7.08
C GLY A 47 -26.62 11.65 5.82
N ALA A 48 -25.38 11.76 5.33
CA ALA A 48 -24.88 10.97 4.22
C ALA A 48 -24.47 9.56 4.67
N MET A 49 -24.75 8.54 3.84
CA MET A 49 -24.50 7.13 4.14
C MET A 49 -23.60 6.49 3.06
N PRO A 50 -22.63 5.63 3.42
CA PRO A 50 -21.79 4.93 2.47
C PRO A 50 -22.54 3.78 1.76
N VAL A 51 -22.25 3.56 0.48
CA VAL A 51 -22.74 2.40 -0.29
C VAL A 51 -21.55 1.75 -1.01
N PRO A 52 -21.16 0.51 -0.66
CA PRO A 52 -19.98 -0.14 -1.23
C PRO A 52 -20.06 -0.33 -2.75
N ASN A 53 -18.91 -0.24 -3.40
CA ASN A 53 -18.76 -0.42 -4.84
C ASN A 53 -18.43 -1.87 -5.19
N GLU A 54 -19.34 -2.55 -5.92
CA GLU A 54 -19.18 -3.96 -6.32
C GLU A 54 -17.92 -4.18 -7.16
N SER A 55 -17.62 -3.29 -8.12
CA SER A 55 -16.42 -3.42 -8.96
C SER A 55 -15.12 -3.25 -8.18
N ALA A 56 -15.13 -2.44 -7.11
CA ALA A 56 -13.98 -2.35 -6.21
C ALA A 56 -13.78 -3.64 -5.41
N ILE A 57 -14.88 -4.27 -4.96
CA ILE A 57 -14.86 -5.56 -4.27
C ILE A 57 -14.36 -6.67 -5.21
N ASP A 58 -14.83 -6.70 -6.46
CA ASP A 58 -14.32 -7.63 -7.49
C ASP A 58 -12.81 -7.47 -7.68
N GLY A 59 -12.32 -6.22 -7.72
CA GLY A 59 -10.91 -5.90 -7.87
C GLY A 59 -10.04 -6.45 -6.74
N ILE A 60 -10.44 -6.27 -5.48
CA ILE A 60 -9.67 -6.82 -4.35
C ILE A 60 -9.74 -8.36 -4.30
N ILE A 61 -10.87 -8.99 -4.64
CA ILE A 61 -10.97 -10.45 -4.73
C ILE A 61 -9.98 -10.96 -5.80
N ALA A 62 -9.91 -10.28 -6.94
CA ALA A 62 -8.97 -10.63 -8.01
C ALA A 62 -7.51 -10.53 -7.53
N ILE A 63 -7.16 -9.45 -6.81
CA ILE A 63 -5.83 -9.28 -6.22
C ILE A 63 -5.53 -10.39 -5.21
N GLY A 64 -6.44 -10.67 -4.27
CA GLY A 64 -6.26 -11.70 -3.26
C GLY A 64 -6.04 -13.09 -3.89
N LEU A 65 -6.85 -13.47 -4.87
CA LEU A 65 -6.70 -14.73 -5.60
C LEU A 65 -5.37 -14.81 -6.36
N ALA A 66 -4.93 -13.71 -6.98
CA ALA A 66 -3.67 -13.66 -7.71
C ALA A 66 -2.43 -13.77 -6.79
N LEU A 67 -2.57 -13.34 -5.53
CA LEU A 67 -1.56 -13.46 -4.48
C LEU A 67 -1.72 -14.76 -3.66
N GLY A 68 -2.61 -15.67 -4.07
CA GLY A 68 -2.82 -16.94 -3.39
C GLY A 68 -3.42 -16.81 -1.98
N CYS A 69 -4.05 -15.69 -1.65
CA CYS A 69 -4.70 -15.48 -0.36
C CYS A 69 -5.96 -16.34 -0.22
N ASP A 70 -6.30 -16.70 1.02
CA ASP A 70 -7.64 -17.19 1.34
C ASP A 70 -8.63 -16.01 1.37
N ILE A 71 -9.73 -16.14 0.62
CA ILE A 71 -10.76 -15.11 0.52
C ILE A 71 -11.85 -15.44 1.53
N THR A 72 -11.96 -14.59 2.56
CA THR A 72 -12.91 -14.78 3.66
C THR A 72 -14.33 -14.70 3.15
N GLU A 73 -15.19 -15.61 3.61
CA GLU A 73 -16.62 -15.59 3.23
C GLU A 73 -17.32 -14.37 3.84
N HIS A 74 -16.87 -13.92 5.02
CA HIS A 74 -17.39 -12.73 5.69
C HIS A 74 -16.27 -11.75 6.00
N SER A 75 -16.51 -10.47 5.70
CA SER A 75 -15.57 -9.39 5.99
C SER A 75 -16.30 -8.16 6.54
N LEU A 76 -15.59 -7.38 7.36
CA LEU A 76 -16.14 -6.22 8.08
C LEU A 76 -15.39 -4.94 7.74
N PHE A 77 -16.15 -3.92 7.36
CA PHE A 77 -15.63 -2.54 7.33
C PHE A 77 -15.57 -1.95 8.73
N HIS A 78 -14.59 -1.09 8.94
CA HIS A 78 -14.26 -0.45 10.20
C HIS A 78 -14.01 1.04 9.99
N ARG A 79 -14.24 1.83 11.04
CA ARG A 79 -13.80 3.21 11.10
C ARG A 79 -12.41 3.29 11.73
N LYS A 80 -11.44 3.80 10.97
CA LYS A 80 -10.12 4.23 11.46
C LYS A 80 -10.21 5.73 11.77
N ASN A 81 -10.28 6.10 13.05
CA ASN A 81 -10.62 7.45 13.48
C ASN A 81 -9.37 8.32 13.68
N TYR A 82 -9.22 9.38 12.89
CA TYR A 82 -8.17 10.39 13.07
C TYR A 82 -8.60 11.72 12.42
N PHE A 83 -8.05 12.82 12.93
CA PHE A 83 -8.39 14.16 12.45
C PHE A 83 -7.33 14.67 11.50
N TYR A 84 -7.70 14.90 10.25
CA TYR A 84 -6.83 15.56 9.28
C TYR A 84 -7.68 16.32 8.23
N PRO A 85 -7.25 17.51 7.76
CA PRO A 85 -8.07 18.34 6.88
C PRO A 85 -8.56 17.67 5.58
N ASP A 86 -7.80 16.72 5.04
CA ASP A 86 -8.19 15.98 3.83
C ASP A 86 -9.07 14.75 4.08
N LEU A 87 -9.40 14.46 5.34
CA LEU A 87 -10.31 13.39 5.72
C LEU A 87 -11.63 13.98 6.24
N PRO A 88 -12.62 14.22 5.37
CA PRO A 88 -13.78 15.04 5.69
C PRO A 88 -14.68 14.43 6.79
N LYS A 89 -14.65 13.10 6.94
CA LYS A 89 -15.44 12.37 7.94
C LYS A 89 -14.78 12.32 9.33
N ASN A 90 -13.49 12.69 9.43
CA ASN A 90 -12.62 12.43 10.59
C ASN A 90 -12.49 10.93 10.96
N TYR A 91 -12.86 10.06 10.04
CA TYR A 91 -12.55 8.64 10.05
C TYR A 91 -12.45 8.16 8.60
N GLN A 92 -11.57 7.20 8.37
CA GLN A 92 -11.42 6.50 7.11
C GLN A 92 -12.15 5.15 7.24
N ILE A 93 -13.03 4.83 6.30
CA ILE A 93 -13.59 3.48 6.20
C ILE A 93 -12.50 2.56 5.62
N SER A 94 -12.10 1.57 6.41
CA SER A 94 -11.08 0.57 6.06
C SER A 94 -11.53 -0.81 6.56
N GLN A 95 -10.66 -1.81 6.61
CA GLN A 95 -10.93 -3.07 7.29
C GLN A 95 -9.83 -3.34 8.31
N TYR A 96 -10.19 -3.89 9.47
CA TYR A 96 -9.25 -4.15 10.56
C TYR A 96 -9.13 -5.64 10.88
N ASP A 97 -9.88 -6.17 11.84
CA ASP A 97 -9.72 -7.53 12.35
C ASP A 97 -10.17 -8.65 11.38
N VAL A 98 -11.17 -8.39 10.54
CA VAL A 98 -11.71 -9.36 9.55
C VAL A 98 -11.53 -8.83 8.11
N PRO A 99 -10.29 -8.78 7.58
CA PRO A 99 -10.03 -8.36 6.21
C PRO A 99 -10.55 -9.38 5.19
N LEU A 100 -10.69 -8.94 3.94
CA LEU A 100 -11.25 -9.79 2.89
C LEU A 100 -10.29 -10.89 2.41
N CYS A 101 -8.98 -10.62 2.36
CA CYS A 101 -7.98 -11.59 1.93
C CYS A 101 -6.90 -11.75 3.00
N VAL A 102 -6.55 -12.99 3.34
CA VAL A 102 -5.55 -13.33 4.36
C VAL A 102 -4.61 -14.41 3.86
N GLY A 103 -3.34 -14.36 4.29
CA GLY A 103 -2.38 -15.45 4.10
C GLY A 103 -2.15 -15.82 2.65
N GLY A 104 -1.41 -14.99 1.93
CA GLY A 104 -0.94 -15.24 0.57
C GLY A 104 0.58 -15.18 0.47
N TYR A 105 1.10 -15.05 -0.75
CA TYR A 105 2.52 -14.90 -0.99
C TYR A 105 2.82 -14.28 -2.36
N LEU A 106 4.07 -13.86 -2.53
CA LEU A 106 4.62 -13.41 -3.80
C LEU A 106 6.03 -13.99 -3.98
N ASP A 107 6.22 -14.73 -5.07
CA ASP A 107 7.55 -15.18 -5.48
C ASP A 107 8.22 -14.10 -6.33
N VAL A 108 9.45 -13.73 -5.97
CA VAL A 108 10.23 -12.68 -6.64
C VAL A 108 11.61 -13.20 -7.01
N GLU A 109 12.16 -12.68 -8.10
CA GLU A 109 13.50 -13.03 -8.57
C GLU A 109 14.47 -11.88 -8.33
N THR A 110 15.67 -12.20 -7.84
CA THR A 110 16.80 -11.27 -7.71
C THR A 110 18.07 -11.89 -8.30
N ASP A 111 19.16 -11.12 -8.36
CA ASP A 111 20.47 -11.67 -8.77
C ASP A 111 20.99 -12.77 -7.82
N ALA A 112 20.50 -12.80 -6.57
CA ALA A 112 20.80 -13.84 -5.59
C ALA A 112 19.91 -15.10 -5.74
N GLY A 113 18.91 -15.05 -6.63
CA GLY A 113 17.97 -16.14 -6.90
C GLY A 113 16.52 -15.82 -6.47
N PRO A 114 15.66 -16.86 -6.48
CA PRO A 114 14.25 -16.73 -6.12
C PRO A 114 14.05 -16.55 -4.62
N HIS A 115 13.07 -15.74 -4.27
CA HIS A 115 12.65 -15.49 -2.89
C HIS A 115 11.13 -15.54 -2.76
N HIS A 116 10.67 -16.13 -1.67
CA HIS A 116 9.26 -16.23 -1.33
C HIS A 116 8.95 -15.19 -0.24
N ILE A 117 7.99 -14.31 -0.50
CA ILE A 117 7.59 -13.23 0.43
C ILE A 117 6.13 -13.47 0.81
N GLY A 118 5.85 -13.71 2.08
CA GLY A 118 4.49 -13.86 2.56
C GLY A 118 3.66 -12.57 2.42
N ILE A 119 2.36 -12.72 2.24
CA ILE A 119 1.38 -11.64 2.32
C ILE A 119 0.51 -11.91 3.54
N THR A 120 0.58 -11.03 4.54
CA THR A 120 -0.24 -11.14 5.75
C THR A 120 -1.72 -10.97 5.39
N ARG A 121 -2.03 -9.92 4.61
CA ARG A 121 -3.40 -9.52 4.30
C ARG A 121 -3.49 -8.58 3.09
N VAL A 122 -4.67 -8.56 2.49
CA VAL A 122 -5.09 -7.54 1.52
C VAL A 122 -6.46 -7.03 1.95
N HIS A 123 -6.58 -5.73 2.19
CA HIS A 123 -7.83 -5.10 2.63
C HIS A 123 -8.20 -3.86 1.86
N MET A 124 -9.50 -3.55 1.90
CA MET A 124 -10.07 -2.37 1.24
C MET A 124 -10.07 -1.17 2.18
N GLU A 125 -9.88 0.00 1.59
CA GLU A 125 -10.08 1.29 2.21
C GLU A 125 -10.55 2.34 1.19
N GLU A 126 -10.95 3.50 1.68
CA GLU A 126 -11.10 4.69 0.86
C GLU A 126 -9.89 5.61 0.97
N ASP A 127 -9.54 6.28 -0.12
CA ASP A 127 -8.48 7.29 -0.11
C ASP A 127 -8.96 8.61 0.50
N THR A 128 -8.00 9.43 0.96
CA THR A 128 -8.26 10.77 1.46
C THR A 128 -8.24 11.82 0.34
N GLY A 129 -8.61 13.05 0.67
CA GLY A 129 -8.41 14.19 -0.22
C GLY A 129 -6.94 14.54 -0.39
N LYS A 130 -6.67 15.62 -1.13
CA LYS A 130 -5.33 16.16 -1.31
C LYS A 130 -5.20 17.50 -0.60
N SER A 131 -4.21 17.59 0.29
CA SER A 131 -3.79 18.86 0.88
C SER A 131 -2.64 19.47 0.07
N THR A 132 -2.76 20.74 -0.32
CA THR A 132 -1.69 21.52 -0.95
C THR A 132 -1.35 22.71 -0.07
N HIS A 133 -0.10 22.77 0.40
CA HIS A 133 0.36 23.82 1.29
C HIS A 133 0.95 24.99 0.48
N VAL A 134 0.43 26.21 0.69
CA VAL A 134 0.80 27.41 -0.07
C VAL A 134 1.66 28.31 0.80
N GLY A 135 2.85 28.66 0.30
CA GLY A 135 3.82 29.53 0.95
C GLY A 135 5.17 29.54 0.22
N ASP A 136 6.09 30.40 0.64
CA ASP A 136 7.39 30.63 -0.03
C ASP A 136 8.39 29.46 0.11
N GLY A 137 8.16 28.54 1.05
CA GLY A 137 9.09 27.47 1.44
C GLY A 137 8.92 26.12 0.73
N GLY A 138 8.39 26.07 -0.50
CA GLY A 138 8.43 24.85 -1.32
C GLY A 138 7.38 23.78 -0.98
N GLY A 139 6.19 24.19 -0.56
CA GLY A 139 5.02 23.31 -0.49
C GLY A 139 4.92 22.38 0.74
N ARG A 140 5.70 22.64 1.79
CA ARG A 140 5.63 21.92 3.08
C ARG A 140 4.76 22.65 4.08
N ILE A 141 4.10 21.89 4.97
CA ILE A 141 3.18 22.44 5.98
C ILE A 141 3.84 23.44 6.93
N HIS A 142 5.13 23.27 7.25
CA HIS A 142 5.85 24.11 8.22
C HIS A 142 6.11 25.53 7.71
N ASP A 143 6.21 25.69 6.39
CA ASP A 143 6.55 26.96 5.74
C ASP A 143 5.34 27.54 4.98
N ALA A 144 4.15 27.01 5.26
CA ALA A 144 2.92 27.38 4.56
C ALA A 144 2.12 28.42 5.35
N GLU A 145 1.63 29.42 4.64
CA GLU A 145 0.72 30.42 5.19
C GLU A 145 -0.69 29.85 5.33
N HIS A 146 -1.10 29.01 4.38
CA HIS A 146 -2.39 28.35 4.37
C HIS A 146 -2.32 27.03 3.59
N SER A 147 -3.37 26.22 3.71
CA SER A 147 -3.51 24.96 2.97
C SER A 147 -4.81 24.94 2.19
N LEU A 148 -4.75 24.46 0.95
CA LEU A 148 -5.89 24.23 0.08
C LEU A 148 -6.21 22.73 0.10
N VAL A 149 -7.49 22.38 0.23
CA VAL A 149 -7.94 21.00 0.26
C VAL A 149 -8.82 20.70 -0.94
N ASP A 150 -8.47 19.65 -1.67
CA ASP A 150 -9.24 19.11 -2.79
C ASP A 150 -9.75 17.71 -2.45
N PHE A 151 -11.07 17.55 -2.37
CA PHE A 151 -11.74 16.29 -2.05
C PHE A 151 -12.10 15.45 -3.28
N ASN A 152 -11.64 15.81 -4.48
CA ASN A 152 -11.83 14.99 -5.68
C ASN A 152 -11.35 13.55 -5.46
N ARG A 153 -10.22 13.35 -4.77
CA ARG A 153 -9.67 12.02 -4.45
C ARG A 153 -10.34 11.34 -3.25
N SER A 154 -11.01 12.08 -2.37
CA SER A 154 -11.61 11.50 -1.17
C SER A 154 -12.69 10.49 -1.55
N GLY A 155 -12.60 9.26 -1.03
CA GLY A 155 -13.54 8.18 -1.32
C GLY A 155 -13.13 7.29 -2.49
N VAL A 156 -12.03 7.55 -3.21
CA VAL A 156 -11.54 6.66 -4.28
C VAL A 156 -11.19 5.28 -3.67
N PRO A 157 -11.52 4.15 -4.32
CA PRO A 157 -11.21 2.84 -3.77
C PRO A 157 -9.71 2.57 -3.75
N LEU A 158 -9.25 2.10 -2.60
CA LEU A 158 -7.84 1.88 -2.33
C LEU A 158 -7.71 0.49 -1.70
N VAL A 159 -6.69 -0.26 -2.12
CA VAL A 159 -6.36 -1.57 -1.57
C VAL A 159 -5.00 -1.48 -0.91
N GLU A 160 -4.92 -1.92 0.34
CA GLU A 160 -3.67 -2.03 1.07
C GLU A 160 -3.24 -3.50 1.12
N ILE A 161 -2.03 -3.78 0.66
CA ILE A 161 -1.40 -5.10 0.60
C ILE A 161 -0.24 -5.06 1.59
N VAL A 162 -0.33 -5.86 2.65
CA VAL A 162 0.66 -5.90 3.74
C VAL A 162 1.48 -7.18 3.60
N SER A 163 2.78 -7.02 3.36
CA SER A 163 3.70 -8.17 3.33
C SER A 163 4.03 -8.66 4.74
N GLU A 164 4.37 -9.93 4.85
CA GLU A 164 5.14 -10.43 5.99
C GLU A 164 6.52 -9.75 6.01
N PRO A 165 7.18 -9.68 7.17
CA PRO A 165 8.52 -9.12 7.30
C PRO A 165 9.58 -10.12 6.80
N ASP A 166 9.45 -10.60 5.57
CA ASP A 166 10.31 -11.62 4.93
C ASP A 166 11.44 -11.01 4.09
N ILE A 167 11.35 -9.72 3.78
CA ILE A 167 12.34 -9.02 2.96
C ILE A 167 13.59 -8.73 3.80
N ARG A 168 14.76 -8.99 3.22
CA ARG A 168 16.09 -8.87 3.86
C ARG A 168 17.02 -7.88 3.16
N THR A 169 16.74 -7.52 1.91
CA THR A 169 17.58 -6.58 1.14
C THR A 169 16.73 -5.59 0.34
N ALA A 170 17.32 -4.46 -0.05
CA ALA A 170 16.67 -3.49 -0.94
C ALA A 170 16.35 -4.08 -2.32
N ASP A 171 17.19 -4.99 -2.82
CA ASP A 171 16.93 -5.68 -4.10
C ASP A 171 15.68 -6.54 -4.04
N GLN A 172 15.48 -7.28 -2.94
CA GLN A 172 14.25 -8.02 -2.69
C GLN A 172 13.03 -7.07 -2.58
N GLY A 173 13.16 -5.95 -1.87
CA GLY A 173 12.09 -4.96 -1.76
C GLY A 173 11.70 -4.36 -3.11
N ARG A 174 12.68 -4.05 -3.96
CA ARG A 174 12.43 -3.59 -5.33
C ARG A 174 11.77 -4.67 -6.19
N ALA A 175 12.25 -5.91 -6.11
CA ALA A 175 11.69 -7.04 -6.85
C ALA A 175 10.22 -7.30 -6.45
N TYR A 176 9.91 -7.22 -5.15
CA TYR A 176 8.55 -7.26 -4.62
C TYR A 176 7.66 -6.18 -5.23
N GLY A 177 8.06 -4.91 -5.14
CA GLY A 177 7.26 -3.82 -5.70
C GLY A 177 7.06 -3.94 -7.21
N GLN A 178 8.07 -4.43 -7.93
CA GLN A 178 8.03 -4.60 -9.38
C GLN A 178 7.14 -5.77 -9.82
N GLU A 179 7.23 -6.92 -9.15
CA GLU A 179 6.39 -8.09 -9.47
C GLU A 179 4.93 -7.80 -9.12
N LEU A 180 4.68 -7.19 -7.96
CA LEU A 180 3.34 -6.81 -7.56
C LEU A 180 2.72 -5.82 -8.56
N GLN A 181 3.48 -4.82 -9.01
CA GLN A 181 3.01 -3.88 -10.04
C GLN A 181 2.59 -4.58 -11.34
N GLN A 182 3.35 -5.58 -11.79
CA GLN A 182 3.03 -6.35 -12.99
C GLN A 182 1.74 -7.17 -12.80
N ILE A 183 1.56 -7.80 -11.64
CA ILE A 183 0.32 -8.55 -11.33
C ILE A 183 -0.89 -7.60 -11.36
N ILE A 184 -0.81 -6.47 -10.66
CA ILE A 184 -1.90 -5.49 -10.60
C ILE A 184 -2.29 -5.00 -12.01
N ARG A 185 -1.30 -4.70 -12.86
CA ARG A 185 -1.55 -4.31 -14.25
C ARG A 185 -2.12 -5.43 -15.09
N ALA A 186 -1.60 -6.64 -14.95
CA ALA A 186 -2.08 -7.81 -15.67
C ALA A 186 -3.54 -8.10 -15.36
N LEU A 187 -3.95 -7.97 -14.09
CA LEU A 187 -5.34 -8.09 -13.64
C LEU A 187 -6.26 -7.00 -14.21
N GLY A 188 -5.72 -5.86 -14.66
CA GLY A 188 -6.49 -4.73 -15.15
C GLY A 188 -7.24 -3.95 -14.06
N VAL A 189 -6.91 -4.18 -12.79
CA VAL A 189 -7.57 -3.54 -11.64
C VAL A 189 -6.96 -2.17 -11.30
N SER A 190 -5.73 -1.89 -11.75
CA SER A 190 -5.12 -0.57 -11.69
C SER A 190 -4.04 -0.40 -12.77
N ASP A 191 -3.81 0.85 -13.21
CA ASP A 191 -2.64 1.19 -14.03
C ASP A 191 -1.33 1.12 -13.20
N ALA A 192 -1.45 1.11 -11.87
CA ALA A 192 -0.34 1.03 -10.91
C ALA A 192 0.82 2.00 -11.23
N LYS A 193 0.49 3.18 -11.73
CA LYS A 193 1.47 4.24 -12.05
C LYS A 193 1.92 4.91 -10.78
N LEU A 194 3.20 4.73 -10.48
CA LEU A 194 3.86 5.25 -9.28
C LEU A 194 3.96 6.78 -9.33
N GLU A 195 4.26 7.33 -10.50
CA GLU A 195 4.38 8.76 -10.77
C GLU A 195 3.06 9.54 -10.63
N GLU A 196 1.93 8.86 -10.84
CA GLU A 196 0.59 9.42 -10.61
C GLU A 196 0.09 9.15 -9.18
N GLY A 197 0.86 8.41 -8.36
CA GLY A 197 0.50 8.06 -6.98
C GLY A 197 -0.59 6.99 -6.86
N ARG A 198 -0.84 6.22 -7.92
CA ARG A 198 -1.81 5.11 -7.94
C ARG A 198 -1.28 3.82 -7.33
N MET A 199 0.04 3.75 -7.14
CA MET A 199 0.69 2.74 -6.32
C MET A 199 1.69 3.46 -5.41
N ARG A 200 1.65 3.19 -4.11
CA ARG A 200 2.49 3.83 -3.08
C ARG A 200 3.02 2.77 -2.12
N PHE A 201 4.18 3.03 -1.54
CA PHE A 201 4.79 2.16 -0.55
C PHE A 201 5.03 2.90 0.76
N ASP A 202 4.75 2.22 1.86
CA ASP A 202 5.26 2.54 3.19
C ASP A 202 6.15 1.37 3.62
N VAL A 203 7.38 1.69 4.05
CA VAL A 203 8.45 0.69 4.24
C VAL A 203 8.80 0.59 5.71
N ASN A 204 8.59 -0.58 6.27
CA ASN A 204 8.87 -0.90 7.66
C ASN A 204 10.24 -1.56 7.77
N VAL A 205 11.22 -0.91 8.40
CA VAL A 205 12.60 -1.40 8.51
C VAL A 205 13.01 -1.54 9.96
N SER A 206 13.55 -2.71 10.31
CA SER A 206 14.30 -2.95 11.54
C SER A 206 15.58 -3.72 11.23
N ILE A 207 16.56 -3.65 12.12
CA ILE A 207 17.76 -4.48 12.07
C ILE A 207 17.87 -5.35 13.33
N ARG A 208 18.54 -6.48 13.20
CA ARG A 208 18.89 -7.33 14.34
C ARG A 208 20.26 -8.00 14.12
N PRO A 209 21.01 -8.33 15.18
CA PRO A 209 22.20 -9.17 15.06
C PRO A 209 21.90 -10.48 14.32
N VAL A 210 22.80 -10.90 13.44
CA VAL A 210 22.64 -12.15 12.67
C VAL A 210 22.42 -13.34 13.62
N GLY A 211 21.36 -14.10 13.36
CA GLY A 211 20.99 -15.28 14.15
C GLY A 211 20.14 -14.99 15.39
N GLN A 212 19.83 -13.73 15.69
CA GLN A 212 18.85 -13.38 16.72
C GLN A 212 17.44 -13.58 16.17
N GLU A 213 16.56 -14.27 16.92
CA GLU A 213 15.18 -14.49 16.49
C GLU A 213 14.28 -13.28 16.74
N GLU A 214 14.49 -12.56 17.85
CA GLU A 214 13.69 -11.40 18.21
C GLU A 214 13.85 -10.25 17.20
N PHE A 215 12.73 -9.63 16.83
CA PHE A 215 12.74 -8.46 15.95
C PHE A 215 13.24 -7.21 16.67
N GLY A 216 13.99 -6.38 15.93
CA GLY A 216 14.44 -5.08 16.42
C GLY A 216 13.36 -4.01 16.40
N THR A 217 13.67 -2.83 16.94
CA THR A 217 12.76 -1.67 16.87
C THR A 217 12.61 -1.20 15.43
N ARG A 218 11.35 -1.01 15.01
CA ARG A 218 10.97 -0.65 13.64
C ARG A 218 10.92 0.87 13.42
N ALA A 219 11.50 1.33 12.32
CA ALA A 219 11.22 2.63 11.73
C ALA A 219 10.34 2.46 10.49
N GLU A 220 9.31 3.28 10.36
CA GLU A 220 8.39 3.28 9.22
C GLU A 220 8.76 4.44 8.29
N VAL A 221 9.10 4.16 7.03
CA VAL A 221 9.47 5.16 6.03
C VAL A 221 8.31 5.38 5.06
N LYS A 222 7.71 6.58 5.10
CA LYS A 222 6.64 7.01 4.20
C LYS A 222 7.16 7.85 3.02
N ASN A 223 6.26 8.17 2.09
CA ASN A 223 6.52 8.93 0.86
C ASN A 223 7.46 8.22 -0.13
N VAL A 224 7.33 6.90 -0.25
CA VAL A 224 8.11 6.11 -1.19
C VAL A 224 7.27 5.90 -2.47
N ASN A 225 7.50 6.78 -3.45
CA ASN A 225 6.65 6.90 -4.64
C ASN A 225 7.28 6.34 -5.94
N SER A 226 8.34 5.56 -5.86
CA SER A 226 8.92 4.87 -7.03
C SER A 226 9.70 3.63 -6.62
N LEU A 227 9.90 2.69 -7.55
CA LEU A 227 10.74 1.50 -7.30
C LEU A 227 12.19 1.86 -6.96
N ARG A 228 12.70 2.96 -7.54
CA ARG A 228 14.03 3.49 -7.21
C ARG A 228 14.06 4.07 -5.80
N SER A 229 13.03 4.81 -5.42
CA SER A 229 12.88 5.37 -4.07
C SER A 229 12.75 4.25 -3.04
N LEU A 230 12.04 3.17 -3.37
CA LEU A 230 11.87 1.99 -2.52
C LEU A 230 13.19 1.30 -2.23
N HIS A 231 13.99 1.04 -3.26
CA HIS A 231 15.33 0.49 -3.09
C HIS A 231 16.21 1.39 -2.22
N ARG A 232 16.31 2.68 -2.58
CA ARG A 232 17.18 3.64 -1.89
C ARG A 232 16.75 3.91 -0.44
N SER A 233 15.46 3.90 -0.14
CA SER A 233 14.95 4.16 1.21
C SER A 233 15.28 3.01 2.15
N ILE A 234 15.18 1.77 1.67
CA ILE A 234 15.59 0.56 2.42
C ILE A 234 17.09 0.63 2.71
N ASP A 235 17.92 0.79 1.68
CA ASP A 235 19.39 0.83 1.84
C ASP A 235 19.82 1.91 2.83
N PHE A 236 19.26 3.11 2.69
CA PHE A 236 19.59 4.22 3.57
C PHE A 236 19.17 3.92 5.02
N GLU A 237 17.96 3.42 5.25
CA GLU A 237 17.45 3.20 6.61
C GLU A 237 18.17 2.05 7.30
N VAL A 238 18.52 0.97 6.59
CA VAL A 238 19.34 -0.12 7.12
C VAL A 238 20.72 0.39 7.54
N ALA A 239 21.40 1.15 6.67
CA ALA A 239 22.70 1.73 6.99
C ALA A 239 22.63 2.69 8.19
N ARG A 240 21.61 3.56 8.22
CA ARG A 240 21.40 4.53 9.32
C ARG A 240 21.16 3.84 10.66
N GLN A 241 20.32 2.81 10.69
CA GLN A 241 20.07 2.05 11.92
C GLN A 241 21.33 1.33 12.39
N THR A 242 22.10 0.75 11.46
CA THR A 242 23.35 0.05 11.76
C THR A 242 24.36 1.00 12.39
N GLU A 243 24.62 2.15 11.76
CA GLU A 243 25.54 3.17 12.27
C GLU A 243 25.11 3.70 13.65
N LEU A 244 23.80 3.88 13.86
CA LEU A 244 23.26 4.33 15.15
C LEU A 244 23.50 3.30 16.26
N VAL A 245 23.28 2.01 16.00
CA VAL A 245 23.48 0.96 17.00
C VAL A 245 24.98 0.73 17.26
N GLU A 246 25.80 0.72 16.21
CA GLU A 246 27.26 0.56 16.33
C GLU A 246 27.94 1.70 17.10
N SER A 247 27.39 2.92 17.02
CA SER A 247 27.85 4.07 17.80
C SER A 247 27.32 4.09 19.25
N GLY A 248 26.60 3.06 19.67
CA GLY A 248 26.05 2.92 21.03
C GLY A 248 24.69 3.61 21.25
N GLY A 249 24.05 4.06 20.18
CA GLY A 249 22.69 4.60 20.21
C GLY A 249 21.61 3.51 20.21
N THR A 250 20.36 3.93 20.16
CA THR A 250 19.20 3.03 20.12
C THR A 250 18.20 3.50 19.08
N VAL A 251 17.70 2.58 18.26
CA VAL A 251 16.63 2.87 17.31
C VAL A 251 15.33 3.08 18.10
N ILE A 252 14.68 4.22 17.87
CA ILE A 252 13.36 4.53 18.40
C ILE A 252 12.29 4.22 17.36
N GLN A 253 11.10 3.86 17.81
CA GLN A 253 9.97 3.66 16.90
C GLN A 253 9.45 5.03 16.45
N GLU A 254 9.59 5.32 15.16
CA GLU A 254 9.19 6.59 14.57
C GLU A 254 8.74 6.42 13.12
N THR A 255 7.88 7.33 12.68
CA THR A 255 7.59 7.51 11.25
C THR A 255 8.59 8.51 10.67
N ARG A 256 9.29 8.12 9.62
CA ARG A 256 10.27 8.91 8.88
C ARG A 256 9.76 9.13 7.45
N HIS A 257 10.22 10.19 6.80
CA HIS A 257 9.83 10.51 5.42
C HIS A 257 11.04 10.43 4.51
N TRP A 258 10.89 9.74 3.38
CA TRP A 258 11.90 9.71 2.34
C TRP A 258 11.98 11.06 1.61
N ASN A 259 13.16 11.66 1.55
CA ASN A 259 13.43 12.86 0.77
C ASN A 259 14.22 12.50 -0.49
N GLU A 260 13.56 12.58 -1.65
CA GLU A 260 14.15 12.17 -2.93
C GLU A 260 15.38 13.01 -3.32
N GLN A 261 15.39 14.31 -3.00
CA GLN A 261 16.46 15.23 -3.36
C GLN A 261 17.73 14.97 -2.54
N SER A 262 17.60 14.81 -1.22
CA SER A 262 18.75 14.55 -0.37
C SER A 262 19.16 13.08 -0.34
N GLY A 263 18.25 12.16 -0.71
CA GLY A 263 18.47 10.73 -0.60
C GLY A 263 18.57 10.25 0.84
N LYS A 264 17.81 10.85 1.75
CA LYS A 264 17.84 10.55 3.19
C LYS A 264 16.43 10.39 3.74
N THR A 265 16.29 9.59 4.80
CA THR A 265 15.09 9.59 5.65
C THR A 265 15.18 10.72 6.68
N VAL A 266 14.15 11.53 6.79
CA VAL A 266 14.04 12.61 7.78
C VAL A 266 12.97 12.21 8.79
N SER A 267 13.26 12.36 10.08
CA SER A 267 12.27 12.12 11.14
C SER A 267 11.03 12.97 10.88
N GLY A 268 9.85 12.36 10.99
CA GLY A 268 8.60 13.12 11.06
C GLY A 268 8.49 13.88 12.38
N ARG A 269 7.35 14.55 12.60
CA ARG A 269 7.05 15.10 13.92
C ARG A 269 7.06 13.95 14.95
N SER A 270 7.65 14.19 16.13
CA SER A 270 7.64 13.21 17.23
C SER A 270 6.21 12.86 17.58
N LYS A 271 5.79 11.62 17.26
CA LYS A 271 4.56 11.03 17.78
C LYS A 271 4.84 10.71 19.24
N GLU A 272 4.43 11.58 20.16
CA GLU A 272 4.58 11.34 21.60
C GLU A 272 3.68 10.17 22.07
N GLU A 273 2.70 9.75 21.26
CA GLU A 273 1.86 8.57 21.49
C GLU A 273 1.57 7.86 20.16
N ALA A 274 1.49 6.52 20.16
CA ALA A 274 0.86 5.81 19.05
C ALA A 274 -0.60 6.25 19.00
N GLU A 275 -1.04 6.92 17.94
CA GLU A 275 -2.42 7.40 17.85
C GLU A 275 -3.39 6.22 17.96
N ASP A 276 -4.18 6.20 19.03
CA ASP A 276 -5.28 5.26 19.16
C ASP A 276 -6.35 5.62 18.12
N TYR A 277 -6.28 4.91 16.98
CA TYR A 277 -7.25 5.04 15.89
C TYR A 277 -8.66 4.61 16.28
N ARG A 278 -8.86 4.06 17.50
CA ARG A 278 -10.16 3.68 18.05
C ARG A 278 -10.99 2.89 17.05
N TYR A 279 -10.39 1.83 16.48
CA TYR A 279 -11.08 1.01 15.49
C TYR A 279 -12.38 0.44 16.07
N PHE A 280 -13.45 0.55 15.31
CA PHE A 280 -14.71 -0.16 15.57
C PHE A 280 -15.41 -0.45 14.25
N GLN A 281 -16.27 -1.47 14.24
CA GLN A 281 -17.04 -1.85 13.05
C GLN A 281 -17.87 -0.66 12.54
N GLU A 282 -17.86 -0.43 11.23
CA GLU A 282 -18.67 0.59 10.57
C GLU A 282 -20.16 0.25 10.70
N PRO A 283 -20.95 0.95 11.54
CA PRO A 283 -22.34 0.61 11.78
C PRO A 283 -23.25 0.89 10.57
N ASP A 284 -22.82 1.76 9.64
CA ASP A 284 -23.59 2.12 8.46
C ASP A 284 -23.48 1.06 7.35
N LEU A 285 -22.58 0.08 7.49
CA LEU A 285 -22.35 -1.01 6.55
C LEU A 285 -22.62 -2.37 7.21
N VAL A 286 -23.41 -3.19 6.53
CA VAL A 286 -23.58 -4.60 6.91
C VAL A 286 -22.32 -5.40 6.60
N PRO A 287 -22.11 -6.55 7.27
CA PRO A 287 -21.03 -7.47 6.90
C PRO A 287 -21.08 -7.83 5.42
N LEU A 288 -19.93 -7.77 4.75
CA LEU A 288 -19.79 -8.23 3.37
C LEU A 288 -19.80 -9.76 3.35
N HIS A 289 -20.65 -10.36 2.51
CA HIS A 289 -20.70 -11.81 2.30
C HIS A 289 -20.24 -12.13 0.87
N VAL A 290 -19.09 -12.79 0.75
CA VAL A 290 -18.49 -13.21 -0.52
C VAL A 290 -18.60 -14.72 -0.63
N ASP A 291 -19.68 -15.18 -1.26
CA ASP A 291 -19.95 -16.61 -1.42
C ASP A 291 -19.00 -17.29 -2.42
N ALA A 292 -19.11 -18.62 -2.53
CA ALA A 292 -18.31 -19.40 -3.46
C ALA A 292 -18.60 -19.06 -4.94
N ASP A 293 -19.83 -18.70 -5.28
CA ASP A 293 -20.21 -18.38 -6.66
C ASP A 293 -19.56 -17.06 -7.10
N TRP A 294 -19.55 -16.05 -6.24
CA TRP A 294 -18.87 -14.78 -6.47
C TRP A 294 -17.36 -14.99 -6.65
N ARG A 295 -16.71 -15.73 -5.75
CA ARG A 295 -15.28 -16.07 -5.89
C ARG A 295 -15.00 -16.83 -7.19
N GLY A 296 -15.86 -17.79 -7.53
CA GLY A 296 -15.76 -18.57 -8.77
C GLY A 296 -15.88 -17.71 -10.02
N ARG A 297 -16.81 -16.74 -10.05
CA ARG A 297 -16.95 -15.79 -11.17
C ARG A 297 -15.65 -15.01 -11.42
N ILE A 298 -15.03 -14.49 -10.37
CA ILE A 298 -13.78 -13.71 -10.48
C ILE A 298 -12.59 -14.60 -10.86
N SER A 299 -12.49 -15.79 -10.25
CA SER A 299 -11.44 -16.76 -10.57
C SER A 299 -11.46 -17.17 -12.06
N ASN A 300 -12.64 -17.41 -12.62
CA ASN A 300 -12.80 -17.89 -14.00
C ASN A 300 -12.43 -16.86 -15.08
N VAL A 301 -12.40 -15.57 -14.74
CA VAL A 301 -12.07 -14.49 -15.68
C VAL A 301 -10.67 -13.91 -15.47
N GLN A 302 -9.89 -14.49 -14.55
CA GLN A 302 -8.54 -14.01 -14.31
C GLN A 302 -7.64 -14.20 -15.54
N PRO A 303 -6.83 -13.17 -15.88
CA PRO A 303 -5.85 -13.29 -16.93
C PRO A 303 -4.68 -14.19 -16.49
N GLU A 304 -3.91 -14.65 -17.47
CA GLU A 304 -2.64 -15.32 -17.19
C GLU A 304 -1.67 -14.34 -16.49
N LEU A 305 -1.26 -14.69 -15.27
CA LEU A 305 -0.36 -13.88 -14.45
C LEU A 305 1.07 -13.83 -15.02
N PRO A 306 1.85 -12.77 -14.71
CA PRO A 306 3.21 -12.60 -15.21
C PRO A 306 4.12 -13.82 -15.01
N ALA A 307 4.13 -14.41 -13.80
CA ALA A 307 4.93 -15.61 -13.50
C ALA A 307 4.58 -16.82 -14.38
N SER A 308 3.28 -17.01 -14.65
CA SER A 308 2.80 -18.07 -15.55
C SER A 308 3.21 -17.80 -17.00
N LYS A 309 3.08 -16.55 -17.47
CA LYS A 309 3.55 -16.11 -18.79
C LYS A 309 5.04 -16.36 -18.97
N ARG A 310 5.87 -15.98 -17.98
CA ARG A 310 7.33 -16.23 -17.99
C ARG A 310 7.63 -17.71 -18.15
N SER A 311 7.03 -18.54 -17.30
CA SER A 311 7.23 -19.99 -17.33
C SER A 311 6.84 -20.60 -18.68
N ARG A 312 5.73 -20.15 -19.26
CA ARG A 312 5.28 -20.58 -20.59
C ARG A 312 6.23 -20.14 -21.71
N PHE A 313 6.74 -18.91 -21.67
CA PHE A 313 7.71 -18.42 -22.66
C PHE A 313 9.05 -19.16 -22.59
N VAL A 314 9.56 -19.41 -21.38
CA VAL A 314 10.79 -20.19 -21.17
C VAL A 314 10.61 -21.62 -21.66
N ALA A 315 9.47 -22.26 -21.37
CA ALA A 315 9.14 -23.60 -21.88
C ALA A 315 9.05 -23.65 -23.42
N ALA A 316 8.73 -22.52 -24.07
CA ALA A 316 8.72 -22.37 -25.52
C ALA A 316 10.10 -22.06 -26.13
N GLY A 317 11.16 -21.99 -25.32
CA GLY A 317 12.53 -21.76 -25.77
C GLY A 317 12.96 -20.29 -25.84
N VAL A 318 12.16 -19.36 -25.29
CA VAL A 318 12.57 -17.96 -25.11
C VAL A 318 13.55 -17.90 -23.93
N ASP A 319 14.66 -17.17 -24.07
CA ASP A 319 15.60 -16.99 -22.97
C ASP A 319 14.96 -16.22 -21.79
N THR A 320 15.47 -16.44 -20.58
CA THR A 320 14.88 -15.88 -19.35
C THR A 320 14.77 -14.35 -19.37
N ALA A 321 15.77 -13.64 -19.91
CA ALA A 321 15.77 -12.19 -19.93
C ALA A 321 14.68 -11.63 -20.89
N THR A 322 14.55 -12.24 -22.06
CA THR A 322 13.48 -11.91 -23.01
C THR A 322 12.12 -12.29 -22.44
N ALA A 323 11.98 -13.46 -21.83
CA ALA A 323 10.72 -13.91 -21.21
C ALA A 323 10.25 -12.94 -20.11
N LEU A 324 11.16 -12.46 -19.26
CA LEU A 324 10.88 -11.47 -18.23
C LEU A 324 10.38 -10.15 -18.83
N THR A 325 10.96 -9.71 -19.94
CA THR A 325 10.58 -8.47 -20.63
C THR A 325 9.21 -8.57 -21.30
N LEU A 326 8.86 -9.74 -21.85
CA LEU A 326 7.60 -9.96 -22.56
C LEU A 326 6.41 -10.29 -21.63
N SER A 327 6.67 -10.63 -20.37
CA SER A 327 5.65 -11.02 -19.40
C SER A 327 5.08 -9.90 -18.54
N THR A 328 5.67 -8.69 -18.64
CA THR A 328 5.30 -7.52 -17.84
C THR A 328 3.95 -6.92 -18.23
#